data_AF-A0A143WP90-F1
#
_entry.id   AF-A0A143WP90-F1
#
_cell.length_a   1.000
_cell.length_b   1.000
_cell.length_c   1.000
_cell.angle_alpha   90.00
_cell.angle_beta   90.00
_cell.angle_gamma   90.00
#
_symmetry.space_group_name_H-M   'P 1'
#
loop_
_entity.id
_entity.type
_entity.pdbx_description
1 polymer ?
#
loop_
_entity_poly.entity_id
_entity_poly.type
_entity_poly.pdbx_seq_one_letter_code
_entity_poly.pdbx_strand_id
1 'polypeptide(L)' 'MQNAGYMPATFHDAAGCLTLLTRSTLAPKGSINIGCAAYPMLKVDVSSSTHRAYARRGPVVHTRRLR' A
#
# COMPACT_ATOMS: atom_id res chain seq x y z
N MET A 1 21.28 15.68 -4.26
CA MET A 1 20.62 15.37 -2.96
C MET A 1 19.15 15.11 -3.24
N GLN A 2 18.60 13.97 -2.83
CA GLN A 2 17.14 13.75 -2.94
C GLN A 2 16.47 14.69 -1.93
N ASN A 3 15.61 15.58 -2.41
CA ASN A 3 14.87 16.51 -1.56
C ASN A 3 13.93 15.68 -0.67
N ALA A 4 14.30 15.47 0.60
CA ALA A 4 13.56 14.66 1.58
C ALA A 4 12.31 15.38 2.12
N GLY A 5 11.68 16.22 1.28
CA GLY A 5 10.52 17.01 1.65
C GLY A 5 9.28 16.13 1.82
N TYR A 6 8.51 16.39 2.88
CA TYR A 6 7.25 15.70 3.12
C TYR A 6 6.18 16.20 2.15
N MET A 7 5.85 15.43 1.12
CA MET A 7 5.01 15.86 0.00
C MET A 7 3.85 14.88 -0.24
N PRO A 8 2.76 15.30 -0.92
CA PRO A 8 1.67 14.40 -1.31
C PRO A 8 2.19 13.20 -2.11
N ALA A 9 1.79 11.99 -1.71
CA ALA A 9 2.17 10.74 -2.35
C ALA A 9 1.09 9.67 -2.12
N THR A 10 1.03 8.70 -3.03
CA THR A 10 0.08 7.59 -2.98
C THR A 10 0.77 6.29 -2.62
N PHE A 11 0.19 5.53 -1.71
CA PHE A 11 0.59 4.17 -1.37
C PHE A 11 -0.36 3.21 -2.06
N HIS A 12 0.17 2.34 -2.92
CA HIS A 12 -0.62 1.41 -3.72
C HIS A 12 -0.27 -0.03 -3.36
N ASP A 13 -1.25 -0.76 -2.84
CA ASP A 13 -1.21 -2.20 -2.63
C ASP A 13 -1.91 -2.88 -3.82
N ALA A 14 -1.11 -3.55 -4.65
CA ALA A 14 -1.61 -4.23 -5.85
C ALA A 14 -2.40 -5.51 -5.53
N ALA A 15 -2.09 -6.18 -4.42
CA ALA A 15 -2.77 -7.42 -4.04
C ALA A 15 -4.14 -7.16 -3.37
N GLY A 16 -4.24 -6.05 -2.65
CA GLY A 16 -5.45 -5.58 -2.00
C GLY A 16 -6.29 -4.61 -2.82
N CYS A 17 -5.78 -4.16 -3.98
CA CYS A 17 -6.36 -3.09 -4.80
C CYS A 17 -6.66 -1.81 -4.02
N LEU A 18 -5.88 -1.51 -2.97
CA LEU A 18 -6.05 -0.34 -2.12
C LEU A 18 -5.05 0.74 -2.52
N THR A 19 -5.55 1.95 -2.76
CA THR A 19 -4.73 3.14 -3.00
C THR A 19 -5.06 4.19 -1.97
N LEU A 20 -4.05 4.62 -1.20
CA LEU A 20 -4.19 5.64 -0.16
C LEU A 20 -3.43 6.90 -0.58
N LEU A 21 -4.15 8.03 -0.66
CA LEU A 21 -3.56 9.34 -0.87
C LEU A 21 -3.17 9.94 0.49
N THR A 22 -1.88 10.17 0.69
CA THR A 22 -1.31 10.70 1.94
C THR A 22 -0.06 11.54 1.62
N ARG A 23 0.87 11.67 2.56
CA ARG A 23 2.15 12.35 2.39
C ARG A 23 3.31 11.44 2.76
N SER A 24 4.44 11.60 2.07
CA SER A 24 5.66 10.81 2.27
C SER A 24 6.91 11.66 2.02
N THR A 25 8.03 11.28 2.63
CA THR A 25 9.37 11.81 2.35
C THR A 25 10.14 10.98 1.32
N LEU A 26 9.62 9.81 0.95
CA LEU A 26 10.33 8.83 0.15
C LEU A 26 10.26 9.19 -1.34
N ALA A 27 11.41 9.13 -2.02
CA ALA A 27 11.53 9.41 -3.45
C ALA A 27 10.88 8.27 -4.27
N PRO A 28 9.72 8.49 -4.89
CA PRO A 28 8.95 7.45 -5.56
C PRO A 28 9.46 7.21 -6.98
N LYS A 29 9.33 5.97 -7.46
CA LYS A 29 9.82 5.53 -8.78
C LYS A 29 8.74 5.51 -9.87
N GLY A 30 7.52 5.98 -9.57
CA GLY A 30 6.41 6.02 -10.51
C GLY A 30 5.31 6.96 -10.05
N SER A 31 4.23 7.01 -10.82
CA SER A 31 3.05 7.83 -10.54
C SER A 31 1.76 7.07 -10.83
N ILE A 32 0.66 7.56 -10.26
CA ILE A 32 -0.71 7.08 -10.52
C ILE A 32 -1.64 8.28 -10.69
N ASN A 33 -2.60 8.17 -11.60
CA ASN A 33 -3.62 9.20 -11.79
C ASN A 33 -4.75 8.97 -10.79
N ILE A 34 -5.10 10.00 -10.02
CA ILE A 34 -6.27 10.05 -9.16
C ILE A 34 -7.11 11.24 -9.60
N GLY A 35 -8.28 10.97 -10.21
CA GLY A 35 -9.08 11.99 -10.88
C GLY A 35 -8.30 12.64 -12.02
N CYS A 36 -8.19 13.97 -12.00
CA CYS A 36 -7.49 14.74 -13.04
C CYS A 36 -6.00 15.03 -12.71
N ALA A 37 -5.46 14.48 -11.62
CA ALA A 37 -4.09 14.77 -11.16
C ALA A 37 -3.23 13.51 -11.07
N ALA A 38 -1.94 13.64 -11.42
CA ALA A 38 -0.94 12.60 -11.27
C ALA A 38 -0.22 12.77 -9.93
N TYR A 39 -0.23 11.72 -9.11
CA TYR A 39 0.48 11.69 -7.83
C TYR A 39 1.65 10.72 -7.88
N PRO A 40 2.75 11.01 -7.18
CA PRO A 40 3.84 10.07 -7.03
C PRO A 40 3.39 8.81 -6.27
N MET A 41 3.80 7.63 -6.75
CA MET A 41 3.32 6.35 -6.25
C MET A 41 4.43 5.49 -5.64
N LEU A 42 4.13 4.97 -4.46
CA LEU A 42 4.89 3.98 -3.71
C LEU A 42 4.12 2.65 -3.77
N LYS A 43 4.72 1.63 -4.38
CA LYS A 43 4.18 0.28 -4.31
C LYS A 43 4.50 -0.32 -2.95
N VAL A 44 3.50 -0.90 -2.30
CA VAL A 44 3.65 -1.61 -1.02
C VAL A 44 3.14 -3.03 -1.14
N ASP A 45 3.83 -3.95 -0.48
CA ASP A 45 3.48 -5.38 -0.51
C ASP A 45 2.33 -5.72 0.45
N VAL A 46 2.18 -4.95 1.53
CA VAL A 46 1.18 -5.18 2.58
C VAL A 46 0.52 -3.86 2.95
N SER A 47 -0.80 -3.89 3.04
CA SER A 47 -1.61 -2.80 3.57
C SER A 47 -2.75 -3.36 4.44
N SER A 48 -3.61 -2.48 4.96
CA SER A 48 -4.79 -2.88 5.72
C SER A 48 -5.78 -3.73 4.91
N SER A 49 -5.78 -3.66 3.58
CA SER A 49 -6.65 -4.51 2.74
C SER A 49 -6.13 -5.94 2.56
N THR A 50 -4.85 -6.19 2.81
CA THR A 50 -4.22 -7.52 2.63
C THR A 50 -3.84 -8.17 3.95
N HIS A 51 -3.55 -7.39 4.98
CA HIS A 51 -3.13 -7.92 6.27
C HIS A 51 -4.31 -8.53 7.06
N ARG A 52 -4.14 -9.76 7.54
CA ARG A 52 -5.22 -10.58 8.15
C ARG A 52 -5.93 -9.94 9.34
N ALA A 53 -5.22 -9.17 10.16
CA ALA A 53 -5.84 -8.51 11.32
C ALA A 53 -6.85 -7.43 10.90
N TYR A 54 -6.72 -6.88 9.69
CA TYR A 54 -7.49 -5.73 9.21
C TYR A 54 -8.42 -6.10 8.05
N ALA A 55 -7.96 -6.97 7.15
CA ALA A 55 -8.75 -7.50 6.06
C ALA A 55 -9.74 -8.56 6.60
N ARG A 56 -11.05 -8.31 6.48
CA ARG A 56 -12.10 -9.32 6.72
C ARG A 56 -12.05 -10.40 5.63
N ARG A 57 -11.02 -11.25 5.62
CA ARG A 57 -10.99 -12.48 4.82
C ARG A 57 -11.18 -13.69 5.74
N GLY A 58 -11.85 -14.71 5.18
CA GLY A 58 -12.43 -15.87 5.86
C GLY A 58 -11.45 -16.74 6.69
N PRO A 59 -11.93 -17.88 7.21
CA PRO A 59 -11.29 -18.59 8.30
C PRO A 59 -9.82 -18.95 8.01
N VAL A 60 -8.98 -18.74 9.02
CA VAL A 60 -7.58 -19.14 9.00
C VAL A 60 -7.50 -20.65 8.80
N VAL A 61 -6.80 -21.10 7.76
CA VAL A 61 -6.41 -22.51 7.64
C VAL A 61 -5.45 -22.82 8.80
N HIS A 62 -5.97 -23.51 9.82
CA HIS A 62 -5.19 -23.96 10.96
C HIS A 62 -4.34 -25.15 10.53
N THR A 63 -3.06 -24.93 10.23
CA THR A 63 -2.11 -26.01 9.96
C THR A 63 -1.59 -26.59 11.28
N ARG A 64 -2.47 -27.22 12.08
CA ARG A 64 -1.98 -28.08 13.16
C ARG A 64 -1.42 -29.33 12.51
N ARG A 65 -0.09 -29.45 12.46
CA ARG A 65 0.54 -30.74 12.23
C ARG A 65 0.16 -31.63 13.42
N LEU A 66 -0.68 -32.63 13.17
CA LEU A 66 -0.81 -33.77 14.07
C LEU A 66 0.56 -34.46 14.08
N ARG A 67 1.20 -34.46 15.25
CA ARG A 67 2.33 -35.34 15.54
C ARG A 67 1.80 -36.73 15.81
#